data_AF-A0A7S0WMQ0-F1
#
_entry.id   AF-A0A7S0WMQ0-F1
#
_cell.length_a   1.000
_cell.length_b   1.000
_cell.length_c   1.000
_cell.angle_alpha   90.00
_cell.angle_beta   90.00
_cell.angle_gamma   90.00
#
_symmetry.space_group_name_H-M   'P 1'
#
loop_
_entity.id
_entity.type
_entity.pdbx_description
1 polymer ?
#
loop_
_entity_poly.entity_id
_entity_poly.type
_entity_poly.pdbx_seq_one_letter_code
_entity_poly.pdbx_strand_id
1 'polypeptide(L)'
;VNALLKQAAAAALPPAAQPGATPASGGMAIFWDQLKHAVITGGFLQLAPGTYFLGSSINGSCLLVRATYERMTGHMARLLGEEGVTKLVITGSPGIGKSVFGWYLLWWVTQQAHAPPAIVLDQGPRDKVYCFLRDGPVLEAASLDSFHTYTSDPLAWLIVDGHKPPLKASAKTILITSPDHDVWWHFHKERGATVRYMPAWDMAELEACRHHMYQGHISSQELQRLYSRWGGRPRYVLEKAKDVTAQAS
;
A
#
# COMPACT_ATOMS: atom_id res chain seq x y z
N VAL A 1 20.93 10.10 8.21
CA VAL A 1 19.93 9.07 7.83
C VAL A 1 19.95 7.85 8.78
N ASN A 2 21.02 7.60 9.55
CA ASN A 2 21.19 6.39 10.39
C ASN A 2 20.80 6.52 11.89
N ALA A 3 19.73 7.23 12.24
CA ALA A 3 19.32 7.34 13.65
C ALA A 3 17.87 6.89 13.96
N LEU A 4 17.08 6.51 12.95
CA LEU A 4 15.62 6.52 13.06
C LEU A 4 14.94 5.18 13.39
N LEU A 5 15.71 4.15 13.76
CA LEU A 5 15.17 2.86 14.18
C LEU A 5 15.95 2.27 15.38
N LYS A 6 16.42 3.13 16.29
CA LYS A 6 16.93 2.68 17.58
C LYS A 6 15.77 2.40 18.54
N GLN A 7 15.08 1.29 18.34
CA GLN A 7 14.39 0.63 19.44
C GLN A 7 14.47 -0.88 19.28
N ALA A 8 14.71 -1.51 20.43
CA ALA A 8 15.15 -2.86 20.71
C ALA A 8 14.74 -3.95 19.70
N ALA A 9 15.64 -4.93 19.53
CA ALA A 9 15.26 -6.28 19.12
C ALA A 9 14.22 -6.80 20.13
N ALA A 10 12.95 -6.51 19.86
CA ALA A 10 11.85 -7.14 20.56
C ALA A 10 11.87 -8.61 20.16
N ALA A 11 11.88 -9.49 21.16
CA ALA A 11 11.65 -10.91 20.97
C ALA A 11 10.48 -11.07 19.99
N ALA A 12 10.65 -11.91 18.97
CA ALA A 12 9.57 -12.28 18.09
C ALA A 12 8.38 -12.62 18.99
N LEU A 13 7.30 -11.84 18.90
CA LEU A 13 6.04 -12.24 19.49
C LEU A 13 5.82 -13.67 19.00
N PRO A 14 5.68 -14.66 19.89
CA PRO A 14 5.31 -15.99 19.43
C PRO A 14 4.07 -15.81 18.56
N PRO A 15 3.85 -16.67 17.54
CA PRO A 15 2.57 -16.69 16.86
C PRO A 15 1.53 -17.10 17.91
N ALA A 16 1.05 -16.13 18.70
CA ALA A 16 -0.07 -16.33 19.58
C ALA A 16 -1.17 -16.82 18.66
N ALA A 17 -1.76 -17.96 18.98
CA ALA A 17 -2.85 -18.53 18.23
C ALA A 17 -3.90 -17.43 18.04
N GLN A 18 -3.97 -16.88 16.84
CA GLN A 18 -4.88 -15.81 16.49
C GLN A 18 -6.24 -16.46 16.22
N PRO A 19 -7.27 -16.23 17.05
CA PRO A 19 -8.56 -16.91 16.89
C PRO A 19 -9.13 -16.63 15.50
N GLY A 20 -9.35 -17.69 14.72
CA GLY A 20 -9.92 -17.58 13.37
C GLY A 20 -8.95 -17.13 12.28
N ALA A 21 -7.65 -16.96 12.57
CA ALA A 21 -6.64 -16.76 11.52
C ALA A 21 -6.02 -18.09 11.09
N THR A 22 -5.81 -18.25 9.80
CA THR A 22 -5.14 -19.41 9.21
C THR A 22 -3.98 -18.97 8.32
N PRO A 23 -2.94 -19.80 8.11
CA PRO A 23 -1.94 -19.50 7.09
C PRO A 23 -2.59 -19.30 5.73
N ALA A 24 -2.27 -18.18 5.07
CA ALA A 24 -2.67 -17.96 3.69
C ALA A 24 -1.97 -19.00 2.80
N SER A 25 -2.65 -19.41 1.73
CA SER A 25 -2.17 -20.42 0.79
C SER A 25 -2.12 -19.88 -0.64
N GLY A 26 -1.52 -20.65 -1.55
CA GLY A 26 -1.48 -20.32 -2.97
C GLY A 26 -0.77 -19.00 -3.28
N GLY A 27 -1.40 -18.16 -4.10
CA GLY A 27 -0.80 -16.94 -4.63
C GLY A 27 -0.36 -15.93 -3.56
N MET A 28 -1.06 -15.85 -2.42
CA MET A 28 -0.71 -14.89 -1.36
C MET A 28 0.57 -15.28 -0.62
N ALA A 29 0.74 -16.57 -0.33
CA ALA A 29 1.96 -17.09 0.27
C ALA A 29 3.17 -16.89 -0.65
N ILE A 30 3.01 -17.19 -1.94
CA ILE A 30 4.02 -16.97 -2.98
C ILE A 30 4.36 -15.48 -3.08
N PHE A 31 3.34 -14.61 -3.11
CA PHE A 31 3.52 -13.16 -3.17
C PHE A 31 4.43 -12.65 -2.04
N TRP A 32 4.14 -12.98 -0.79
CA TRP A 32 4.91 -12.46 0.34
C TRP A 32 6.35 -12.96 0.37
N ASP A 33 6.56 -14.24 0.05
CA ASP A 33 7.88 -14.83 -0.04
C ASP A 33 8.73 -14.12 -1.11
N GLN A 34 8.16 -13.96 -2.31
CA GLN A 34 8.85 -13.39 -3.45
C GLN A 34 8.99 -11.85 -3.37
N LEU A 35 8.11 -11.15 -2.66
CA LEU A 35 8.16 -9.69 -2.50
C LEU A 35 9.48 -9.25 -1.88
N LYS A 36 10.02 -10.00 -0.92
CA LYS A 36 11.29 -9.71 -0.23
C LYS A 36 12.49 -9.68 -1.17
N HIS A 37 12.37 -10.37 -2.31
CA HIS A 37 13.40 -10.49 -3.35
C HIS A 37 13.12 -9.62 -4.57
N ALA A 38 12.00 -8.89 -4.59
CA ALA A 38 11.63 -8.01 -5.69
C ALA A 38 12.62 -6.83 -5.81
N VAL A 39 12.92 -6.47 -7.05
CA VAL A 39 13.90 -5.43 -7.38
C VAL A 39 13.25 -4.30 -8.17
N ILE A 40 13.82 -3.10 -8.03
CA ILE A 40 13.46 -1.95 -8.87
C ILE A 40 14.42 -1.92 -10.06
N THR A 41 13.89 -2.08 -11.27
CA THR A 41 14.64 -1.99 -12.52
C THR A 41 13.95 -0.99 -13.44
N GLY A 42 14.69 0.01 -13.92
CA GLY A 42 14.16 1.03 -14.84
C GLY A 42 13.02 1.88 -14.25
N GLY A 43 12.96 2.03 -12.93
CA GLY A 43 11.87 2.74 -12.24
C GLY A 43 10.63 1.89 -11.93
N PHE A 44 10.68 0.58 -12.17
CA PHE A 44 9.57 -0.34 -11.92
C PHE A 44 9.95 -1.38 -10.88
N LEU A 45 9.09 -1.57 -9.88
CA LEU A 45 9.19 -2.69 -8.96
C LEU A 45 8.62 -3.94 -9.63
N GLN A 46 9.45 -4.95 -9.82
CA GLN A 46 9.11 -6.16 -10.54
C GLN A 46 9.12 -7.37 -9.60
N LEU A 47 8.03 -8.14 -9.63
CA LEU A 47 7.93 -9.42 -8.95
C LEU A 47 8.54 -10.54 -9.82
N ALA A 48 8.91 -11.65 -9.18
CA ALA A 48 9.38 -12.83 -9.90
C ALA A 48 8.33 -13.35 -10.90
N PRO A 49 8.73 -13.96 -12.03
CA PRO A 49 7.78 -14.53 -13.00
C PRO A 49 6.77 -15.46 -12.34
N GLY A 50 5.49 -15.31 -12.70
CA GLY A 50 4.39 -16.08 -12.10
C GLY A 50 3.90 -15.59 -10.73
N THR A 51 4.52 -14.53 -10.18
CA THR A 51 4.08 -13.88 -8.94
C THR A 51 3.29 -12.61 -9.26
N TYR A 52 2.21 -12.38 -8.51
CA TYR A 52 1.36 -11.21 -8.68
C TYR A 52 1.11 -10.51 -7.34
N PHE A 53 0.88 -9.20 -7.38
CA PHE A 53 0.61 -8.43 -6.18
C PHE A 53 -0.62 -8.98 -5.44
N LEU A 54 -0.47 -9.22 -4.14
CA LEU A 54 -1.51 -9.82 -3.29
C LEU A 54 -2.01 -11.18 -3.81
N GLY A 55 -1.19 -11.91 -4.57
CA GLY A 55 -1.51 -13.24 -5.08
C GLY A 55 -2.56 -13.30 -6.18
N SER A 56 -2.93 -12.16 -6.80
CA SER A 56 -3.97 -12.09 -7.83
C SER A 56 -3.42 -11.55 -9.14
N SER A 57 -3.62 -12.29 -10.23
CA SER A 57 -3.16 -11.90 -11.57
C SER A 57 -3.77 -10.58 -12.07
N ILE A 58 -4.95 -10.21 -11.56
CA ILE A 58 -5.63 -8.95 -11.87
C ILE A 58 -4.80 -7.75 -11.40
N ASN A 59 -4.02 -7.91 -10.32
CA ASN A 59 -3.19 -6.82 -9.77
C ASN A 59 -1.85 -6.66 -10.53
N GLY A 60 -1.55 -7.58 -11.46
CA GLY A 60 -0.30 -7.58 -12.21
C GLY A 60 0.93 -7.97 -11.36
N SER A 61 2.08 -7.98 -12.02
CA SER A 61 3.38 -8.39 -11.45
C SER A 61 4.40 -7.25 -11.41
N CYS A 62 4.00 -6.04 -11.79
CA CYS A 62 4.86 -4.88 -11.94
C CYS A 62 4.11 -3.60 -11.55
N LEU A 63 4.80 -2.65 -10.92
CA LEU A 63 4.27 -1.30 -10.68
C LEU A 63 5.35 -0.24 -10.93
N LEU A 64 4.94 0.95 -11.37
CA LEU A 64 5.84 2.11 -11.46
C LEU A 64 6.14 2.64 -10.04
N VAL A 65 7.42 2.79 -9.72
CA VAL A 65 7.88 3.47 -8.50
C VAL A 65 8.00 4.95 -8.80
N ARG A 66 7.04 5.72 -8.27
CA ARG A 66 6.96 7.16 -8.48
C ARG A 66 7.95 7.89 -7.57
N ALA A 67 8.49 9.03 -8.02
CA ALA A 67 9.30 9.90 -7.17
C ALA A 67 8.54 10.35 -5.89
N THR A 68 7.21 10.43 -5.98
CA THR A 68 6.38 10.70 -4.80
C THR A 68 6.38 9.55 -3.79
N TYR A 69 6.50 8.29 -4.22
CA TYR A 69 6.57 7.15 -3.30
C TYR A 69 7.81 7.23 -2.43
N GLU A 70 8.97 7.52 -3.02
CA GLU A 70 10.24 7.68 -2.30
C GLU A 70 10.19 8.85 -1.31
N ARG A 71 9.66 10.00 -1.73
CA ARG A 71 9.46 11.15 -0.83
C ARG A 71 8.55 10.78 0.33
N MET A 72 7.40 10.15 0.05
CA MET A 72 6.43 9.78 1.07
C MET A 72 7.00 8.77 2.05
N THR A 73 7.67 7.71 1.61
CA THR A 73 8.28 6.74 2.52
C THR A 73 9.43 7.33 3.32
N GLY A 74 10.23 8.22 2.71
CA GLY A 74 11.26 8.98 3.44
C GLY A 74 10.68 9.88 4.53
N HIS A 75 9.54 10.54 4.28
CA HIS A 75 8.82 11.30 5.30
C HIS A 75 8.18 10.38 6.35
N MET A 76 7.60 9.25 5.95
CA MET A 76 7.01 8.27 6.86
C MET A 76 8.04 7.70 7.83
N ALA A 77 9.22 7.32 7.35
CA ALA A 77 10.30 6.80 8.18
C ALA A 77 10.77 7.81 9.24
N ARG A 78 10.73 9.11 8.93
CA ARG A 78 11.02 10.18 9.89
C ARG A 78 9.88 10.33 10.89
N LEU A 79 8.66 10.54 10.40
CA LEU A 79 7.48 10.79 11.23
C LEU A 79 7.16 9.62 12.17
N LEU A 80 7.15 8.38 11.68
CA LEU A 80 6.89 7.21 12.50
C LEU A 80 8.06 6.86 13.46
N GLY A 81 9.19 7.58 13.37
CA GLY A 81 10.27 7.53 14.33
C GLY A 81 10.24 8.69 15.34
N GLU A 82 9.37 9.69 15.16
CA GLU A 82 9.18 10.80 16.09
C GLU A 82 8.25 10.37 17.24
N GLU A 83 8.58 10.77 18.47
CA GLU A 83 7.73 10.51 19.62
C GLU A 83 6.35 11.16 19.42
N GLY A 84 5.31 10.33 19.48
CA GLY A 84 3.92 10.79 19.45
C GLY A 84 3.23 10.77 18.09
N VAL A 85 3.90 10.42 16.99
CA VAL A 85 3.23 10.20 15.69
C VAL A 85 3.07 8.70 15.41
N THR A 86 1.82 8.25 15.39
CA THR A 86 1.48 6.83 15.19
C THR A 86 0.42 6.61 14.11
N LYS A 87 -0.18 7.68 13.59
CA LYS A 87 -1.30 7.63 12.65
C LYS A 87 -1.01 8.50 11.43
N LEU A 88 -1.15 7.94 10.23
CA LEU A 88 -0.91 8.66 8.98
C LEU A 88 -2.06 8.43 8.01
N VAL A 89 -2.61 9.51 7.47
CA VAL A 89 -3.57 9.49 6.37
C VAL A 89 -2.86 9.83 5.08
N ILE A 90 -3.06 8.98 4.08
CA ILE A 90 -2.63 9.19 2.71
C ILE A 90 -3.88 9.30 1.85
N THR A 91 -4.16 10.52 1.39
CA THR A 91 -5.35 10.81 0.60
C THR A 91 -5.02 11.46 -0.74
N GLY A 92 -6.01 11.59 -1.60
CA GLY A 92 -5.87 12.16 -2.94
C GLY A 92 -6.93 11.63 -3.90
N SER A 93 -7.05 12.25 -5.07
CA SER A 93 -8.13 11.97 -6.03
C SER A 93 -8.29 10.48 -6.35
N PRO A 94 -9.52 9.98 -6.59
CA PRO A 94 -9.74 8.62 -7.04
C PRO A 94 -8.94 8.29 -8.32
N GLY A 95 -8.37 7.09 -8.40
CA GLY A 95 -7.68 6.60 -9.61
C GLY A 95 -6.22 7.02 -9.79
N ILE A 96 -5.57 7.64 -8.79
CA ILE A 96 -4.15 8.04 -8.84
C ILE A 96 -3.16 6.99 -8.33
N GLY A 97 -3.61 5.77 -7.99
CA GLY A 97 -2.71 4.68 -7.54
C GLY A 97 -2.43 4.62 -6.04
N LYS A 98 -3.32 5.13 -5.18
CA LYS A 98 -3.15 5.06 -3.72
C LYS A 98 -3.04 3.62 -3.18
N SER A 99 -3.90 2.70 -3.64
CA SER A 99 -3.82 1.27 -3.27
C SER A 99 -2.50 0.63 -3.74
N VAL A 100 -2.03 0.99 -4.94
CA VAL A 100 -0.73 0.56 -5.47
C VAL A 100 0.43 1.05 -4.59
N PHE A 101 0.34 2.27 -4.04
CA PHE A 101 1.29 2.72 -3.03
C PHE A 101 1.26 1.87 -1.76
N GLY A 102 0.09 1.39 -1.33
CA GLY A 102 -0.02 0.41 -0.23
C GLY A 102 0.75 -0.87 -0.50
N TRP A 103 0.73 -1.38 -1.74
CA TRP A 103 1.53 -2.55 -2.13
C TRP A 103 3.03 -2.24 -2.17
N TYR A 104 3.40 -1.06 -2.67
CA TYR A 104 4.78 -0.57 -2.59
C TYR A 104 5.26 -0.44 -1.14
N LEU A 105 4.40 -0.03 -0.21
CA LEU A 105 4.74 0.03 1.22
C LEU A 105 5.09 -1.34 1.78
N LEU A 106 4.37 -2.40 1.40
CA LEU A 106 4.70 -3.76 1.84
C LEU A 106 6.14 -4.13 1.44
N TRP A 107 6.51 -3.87 0.18
CA TRP A 107 7.88 -4.08 -0.30
C TRP A 107 8.88 -3.16 0.40
N TRP A 108 8.59 -1.86 0.47
CA TRP A 108 9.52 -0.90 1.06
C TRP A 108 9.86 -1.26 2.50
N VAL A 109 8.87 -1.75 3.26
CA VAL A 109 9.05 -2.22 4.64
C VAL A 109 9.97 -3.45 4.71
N THR A 110 9.83 -4.43 3.80
CA THR A 110 10.73 -5.61 3.78
C THR A 110 12.18 -5.24 3.53
N GLN A 111 12.44 -4.09 2.91
CA GLN A 111 13.80 -3.61 2.65
C GLN A 111 14.42 -2.84 3.84
N GLN A 112 13.69 -2.62 4.94
CA GLN A 112 14.19 -1.88 6.09
C GLN A 112 14.92 -2.78 7.10
N ALA A 113 16.06 -2.32 7.61
CA ALA A 113 16.84 -3.05 8.62
C ALA A 113 16.06 -3.34 9.91
N HIS A 114 15.09 -2.50 10.26
CA HIS A 114 14.20 -2.71 11.39
C HIS A 114 12.75 -2.73 10.95
N ALA A 115 12.44 -3.63 10.01
CA ALA A 115 11.07 -3.92 9.62
C ALA A 115 10.24 -4.34 10.87
N PRO A 116 8.95 -3.93 10.94
CA PRO A 116 8.05 -4.31 12.02
C PRO A 116 7.89 -5.83 12.05
N PRO A 117 7.57 -6.42 13.22
CA PRO A 117 7.37 -7.86 13.34
C PRO A 117 6.17 -8.36 12.52
N ALA A 118 5.16 -7.50 12.31
CA ALA A 118 3.96 -7.80 11.55
C ALA A 118 3.41 -6.55 10.84
N ILE A 119 2.82 -6.77 9.67
CA ILE A 119 2.02 -5.78 8.93
C ILE A 119 0.64 -6.36 8.70
N VAL A 120 -0.40 -5.74 9.25
CA VAL A 120 -1.79 -6.10 8.99
C VAL A 120 -2.33 -5.23 7.86
N LEU A 121 -2.87 -5.85 6.81
CA LEU A 121 -3.52 -5.19 5.69
C LEU A 121 -5.02 -5.48 5.74
N ASP A 122 -5.80 -4.41 5.84
CA ASP A 122 -7.26 -4.44 5.84
C ASP A 122 -7.80 -3.60 4.68
N GLN A 123 -8.39 -4.27 3.68
CA GLN A 123 -8.88 -3.63 2.44
C GLN A 123 -10.41 -3.40 2.45
N GLY A 124 -11.10 -3.76 3.54
CA GLY A 124 -12.54 -3.51 3.67
C GLY A 124 -13.32 -4.71 4.21
N PRO A 125 -14.57 -4.47 4.64
CA PRO A 125 -15.41 -5.48 5.28
C PRO A 125 -15.85 -6.63 4.35
N ARG A 126 -15.57 -6.53 3.05
CA ARG A 126 -15.86 -7.58 2.07
C ARG A 126 -14.63 -8.41 1.70
N ASP A 127 -13.46 -8.01 2.19
CA ASP A 127 -12.19 -8.62 1.87
C ASP A 127 -11.64 -9.35 3.09
N LYS A 128 -10.79 -10.35 2.85
CA LYS A 128 -10.00 -10.94 3.93
C LYS A 128 -9.00 -9.92 4.44
N VAL A 129 -8.73 -9.99 5.75
CA VAL A 129 -7.62 -9.28 6.36
C VAL A 129 -6.40 -10.19 6.32
N TYR A 130 -5.25 -9.63 5.93
CA TYR A 130 -3.98 -10.36 5.86
C TYR A 130 -2.99 -9.82 6.87
N CYS A 131 -2.26 -10.70 7.54
CA CYS A 131 -1.14 -10.34 8.41
C CYS A 131 0.16 -10.92 7.85
N PHE A 132 1.04 -10.04 7.39
CA PHE A 132 2.35 -10.38 6.86
C PHE A 132 3.37 -10.39 7.99
N LEU A 133 3.78 -11.59 8.41
CA LEU A 133 4.80 -11.75 9.44
C LEU A 133 6.20 -11.60 8.84
N ARG A 134 7.07 -10.84 9.52
CA ARG A 134 8.47 -10.65 9.08
C ARG A 134 9.19 -11.99 8.97
N ASP A 135 9.14 -12.74 10.07
CA ASP A 135 9.82 -14.02 10.28
C ASP A 135 8.81 -15.18 10.32
N GLY A 136 7.90 -15.23 9.33
CA GLY A 136 6.85 -16.24 9.30
C GLY A 136 5.96 -16.21 8.06
N PRO A 137 4.89 -17.02 8.03
CA PRO A 137 3.94 -17.04 6.92
C PRO A 137 3.08 -15.77 6.89
N VAL A 138 2.34 -15.60 5.80
CA VAL A 138 1.18 -14.70 5.79
C VAL A 138 0.02 -15.42 6.46
N LEU A 139 -0.68 -14.75 7.36
CA LEU A 139 -1.94 -15.22 7.93
C LEU A 139 -3.10 -14.49 7.25
N GLU A 140 -4.24 -15.15 7.13
CA GLU A 140 -5.49 -14.56 6.65
C GLU A 140 -6.63 -14.81 7.64
N ALA A 141 -7.56 -13.87 7.73
CA ALA A 141 -8.78 -13.99 8.52
C ALA A 141 -9.94 -13.23 7.87
N ALA A 142 -11.17 -13.54 8.27
CA ALA A 142 -12.37 -12.86 7.77
C ALA A 142 -12.56 -11.45 8.35
N SER A 143 -11.92 -11.12 9.48
CA SER A 143 -12.02 -9.78 10.08
C SER A 143 -10.72 -9.36 10.76
N LEU A 144 -10.61 -8.07 11.04
CA LEU A 144 -9.48 -7.46 11.75
C LEU A 144 -9.39 -7.92 13.21
N ASP A 145 -10.49 -8.37 13.82
CA ASP A 145 -10.54 -8.79 15.22
C ASP A 145 -9.63 -10.01 15.47
N SER A 146 -9.48 -10.88 14.47
CA SER A 146 -8.54 -12.01 14.52
C SER A 146 -7.08 -11.57 14.63
N PHE A 147 -6.75 -10.30 14.41
CA PHE A 147 -5.40 -9.75 14.51
C PHE A 147 -5.23 -8.73 15.64
N HIS A 148 -6.10 -8.77 16.66
CA HIS A 148 -6.05 -7.85 17.81
C HIS A 148 -4.66 -7.77 18.47
N THR A 149 -3.94 -8.89 18.52
CA THR A 149 -2.58 -8.95 19.09
C THR A 149 -1.64 -7.99 18.37
N TYR A 150 -1.73 -7.92 17.04
CA TYR A 150 -0.90 -7.04 16.22
C TYR A 150 -1.43 -5.61 16.18
N THR A 151 -2.75 -5.40 16.13
CA THR A 151 -3.31 -4.05 16.14
C THR A 151 -3.12 -3.34 17.49
N SER A 152 -2.85 -4.10 18.55
CA SER A 152 -2.48 -3.60 19.89
C SER A 152 -0.98 -3.48 20.14
N ASP A 153 -0.13 -3.90 19.19
CA ASP A 153 1.32 -3.82 19.31
C ASP A 153 1.86 -2.52 18.67
N PRO A 154 2.46 -1.59 19.43
CA PRO A 154 3.02 -0.34 18.89
C PRO A 154 4.19 -0.55 17.92
N LEU A 155 4.79 -1.75 17.87
CA LEU A 155 5.83 -2.12 16.91
C LEU A 155 5.26 -2.62 15.58
N ALA A 156 4.02 -3.14 15.58
CA ALA A 156 3.36 -3.61 14.37
C ALA A 156 2.79 -2.45 13.54
N TRP A 157 2.55 -2.74 12.26
CA TRP A 157 1.95 -1.79 11.32
C TRP A 157 0.55 -2.26 10.92
N LEU A 158 -0.37 -1.31 10.80
CA LEU A 158 -1.72 -1.52 10.27
C LEU A 158 -1.91 -0.63 9.04
N ILE A 159 -2.11 -1.24 7.87
CA ILE A 159 -2.45 -0.54 6.63
C ILE A 159 -3.93 -0.78 6.36
N VAL A 160 -4.70 0.31 6.29
CA VAL A 160 -6.14 0.27 5.99
C VAL A 160 -6.36 0.93 4.64
N ASP A 161 -6.99 0.25 3.69
CA ASP A 161 -7.27 0.76 2.34
C ASP A 161 -8.77 0.95 2.12
N GLY A 162 -9.17 2.20 1.91
CA GLY A 162 -10.50 2.57 1.41
C GLY A 162 -11.63 2.55 2.42
N HIS A 163 -11.37 2.30 3.72
CA HIS A 163 -12.42 2.27 4.75
C HIS A 163 -11.95 2.76 6.13
N LYS A 164 -12.86 2.77 7.11
CA LYS A 164 -12.64 3.37 8.42
C LYS A 164 -11.68 2.52 9.26
N PRO A 165 -10.51 3.06 9.67
CA PRO A 165 -9.60 2.33 10.54
C PRO A 165 -10.17 2.24 11.97
N PRO A 166 -9.75 1.23 12.77
CA PRO A 166 -10.03 1.22 14.19
C PRO A 166 -9.37 2.40 14.91
N LEU A 167 -10.15 3.18 15.66
CA LEU A 167 -9.63 4.37 16.37
C LEU A 167 -8.68 4.03 17.53
N LYS A 168 -8.83 2.83 18.11
CA LYS A 168 -8.11 2.38 19.32
C LYS A 168 -6.89 1.48 19.02
N ALA A 169 -6.45 1.37 17.77
CA ALA A 169 -5.24 0.63 17.45
C ALA A 169 -4.01 1.34 18.06
N SER A 170 -3.15 0.56 18.71
CA SER A 170 -1.84 1.02 19.20
C SER A 170 -0.76 0.87 18.13
N ALA A 171 -0.97 -0.02 17.16
CA ALA A 171 -0.13 -0.19 16.00
C ALA A 171 0.02 1.11 15.19
N LYS A 172 1.18 1.25 14.55
CA LYS A 172 1.42 2.34 13.59
C LYS A 172 0.46 2.18 12.43
N THR A 173 -0.47 3.11 12.29
CA THR A 173 -1.62 2.96 11.39
C THR A 173 -1.51 3.90 10.20
N ILE A 174 -1.54 3.35 8.99
CA ILE A 174 -1.52 4.08 7.72
C ILE A 174 -2.87 3.87 7.04
N LEU A 175 -3.68 4.92 7.00
CA LEU A 175 -4.94 4.95 6.27
C LEU A 175 -4.71 5.45 4.85
N ILE A 176 -4.96 4.62 3.86
CA ILE A 176 -4.96 4.96 2.44
C ILE A 176 -6.41 5.12 2.00
N THR A 177 -6.81 6.31 1.55
CA THR A 177 -8.23 6.55 1.22
C THR A 177 -8.44 7.68 0.22
N SER A 178 -9.56 7.69 -0.50
CA SER A 178 -10.02 8.88 -1.24
C SER A 178 -10.27 10.05 -0.28
N PRO A 179 -10.47 11.29 -0.77
CA PRO A 179 -10.83 12.41 0.10
C PRO A 179 -12.31 12.29 0.53
N ASP A 180 -12.69 11.12 1.03
CA ASP A 180 -13.98 10.86 1.65
C ASP A 180 -13.91 11.30 3.10
N HIS A 181 -14.55 12.42 3.39
CA HIS A 181 -14.56 13.04 4.71
C HIS A 181 -14.99 12.05 5.80
N ASP A 182 -15.98 11.19 5.53
CA ASP A 182 -16.52 10.29 6.54
C ASP A 182 -15.53 9.20 6.95
N VAL A 183 -14.57 8.88 6.06
CA VAL A 183 -13.57 7.83 6.28
C VAL A 183 -12.38 8.34 7.09
N TRP A 184 -11.81 9.51 6.75
CA TRP A 184 -10.56 9.96 7.37
C TRP A 184 -10.72 11.02 8.46
N TRP A 185 -11.85 11.75 8.51
CA TRP A 185 -12.00 12.91 9.40
C TRP A 185 -11.83 12.57 10.89
N HIS A 186 -12.53 11.53 11.34
CA HIS A 186 -12.43 11.09 12.75
C HIS A 186 -11.03 10.57 13.07
N PHE A 187 -10.40 9.87 12.13
CA PHE A 187 -9.06 9.33 12.32
C PHE A 187 -7.98 10.43 12.34
N HIS A 188 -8.11 11.50 11.56
CA HIS A 188 -7.14 12.60 11.61
C HIS A 188 -7.22 13.45 12.89
N LYS A 189 -8.34 13.41 13.62
CA LYS A 189 -8.47 14.08 14.93
C LYS A 189 -7.77 13.33 16.06
N GLU A 190 -7.36 12.10 15.82
CA GLU A 190 -6.67 11.29 16.81
C GLU A 190 -5.30 11.88 17.17
N ARG A 191 -4.88 11.68 18.42
CA ARG A 191 -3.54 12.05 18.85
C ARG A 191 -2.50 11.32 17.99
N GLY A 192 -1.53 12.07 17.49
CA GLY A 192 -0.46 11.53 16.66
C GLY A 192 -0.84 11.29 15.21
N ALA A 193 -1.98 11.82 14.75
CA ALA A 193 -2.41 11.73 13.37
C ALA A 193 -1.87 12.86 12.49
N THR A 194 -1.51 12.53 11.26
CA THR A 194 -1.04 13.48 10.25
C THR A 194 -1.63 13.12 8.89
N VAL A 195 -1.89 14.12 8.03
CA VAL A 195 -2.41 13.90 6.66
C VAL A 195 -1.34 14.23 5.62
N ARG A 196 -1.27 13.42 4.56
CA ARG A 196 -0.46 13.64 3.37
C ARG A 196 -1.31 13.43 2.12
N TYR A 197 -1.10 14.30 1.15
CA TYR A 197 -1.80 14.26 -0.13
C TYR A 197 -0.89 13.66 -1.21
N MET A 198 -1.34 12.59 -1.84
CA MET A 198 -0.68 12.01 -3.00
C MET A 198 -1.07 12.82 -4.24
N PRO A 199 -0.10 13.35 -5.00
CA PRO A 199 -0.37 14.13 -6.19
C PRO A 199 -0.82 13.23 -7.35
N ALA A 200 -1.55 13.84 -8.27
CA ALA A 200 -1.82 13.26 -9.59
C ALA A 200 -0.52 12.98 -10.34
N TRP A 201 -0.60 12.12 -11.36
CA TRP A 201 0.56 11.75 -12.16
C TRP A 201 0.93 12.87 -13.13
N ASP A 202 2.22 13.10 -13.32
CA ASP A 202 2.68 13.95 -14.41
C ASP A 202 2.70 13.19 -15.75
N MET A 203 2.86 13.92 -16.85
CA MET A 203 2.88 13.32 -18.18
C MET A 203 4.04 12.35 -18.37
N ALA A 204 5.20 12.61 -17.75
CA ALA A 204 6.37 11.75 -17.89
C ALA A 204 6.16 10.40 -17.16
N GLU A 205 5.59 10.43 -15.95
CA GLU A 205 5.18 9.23 -15.20
C GLU A 205 4.20 8.39 -16.02
N LEU A 206 3.22 9.04 -16.66
CA LEU A 206 2.21 8.36 -17.47
C LEU A 206 2.80 7.78 -18.76
N GLU A 207 3.68 8.49 -19.45
CA GLU A 207 4.32 8.01 -20.68
C GLU A 207 5.24 6.82 -20.40
N ALA A 208 6.01 6.88 -19.29
CA ALA A 208 6.83 5.75 -18.84
C ALA A 208 5.97 4.51 -18.53
N CYS A 209 4.88 4.70 -17.76
CA CYS A 209 3.95 3.62 -17.46
C CYS A 209 3.25 3.07 -18.71
N ARG A 210 2.85 3.95 -19.63
CA ARG A 210 2.25 3.57 -20.92
C ARG A 210 3.20 2.70 -21.71
N HIS A 211 4.46 3.10 -21.81
CA HIS A 211 5.47 2.37 -22.58
C HIS A 211 5.76 0.99 -21.99
N HIS A 212 5.86 0.87 -20.66
CA HIS A 212 6.27 -0.38 -20.02
C HIS A 212 5.11 -1.34 -19.72
N MET A 213 3.98 -0.82 -19.20
CA MET A 213 2.88 -1.63 -18.69
C MET A 213 1.67 -1.68 -19.63
N TYR A 214 1.52 -0.69 -20.50
CA TYR A 214 0.39 -0.57 -21.45
C TYR A 214 0.86 -0.50 -22.90
N GLN A 215 1.97 -1.17 -23.22
CA GLN A 215 2.57 -1.15 -24.54
C GLN A 215 1.57 -1.61 -25.60
N GLY A 216 1.38 -0.81 -26.65
CA GLY A 216 0.41 -1.10 -27.71
C GLY A 216 -1.05 -0.94 -27.30
N HIS A 217 -1.36 -0.73 -26.01
CA HIS A 217 -2.73 -0.49 -25.56
C HIS A 217 -3.19 0.91 -26.00
N ILE A 218 -2.38 1.95 -25.78
CA ILE A 218 -2.74 3.36 -26.08
C ILE A 218 -1.56 4.05 -26.76
N SER A 219 -1.81 4.91 -27.75
CA SER A 219 -0.79 5.74 -28.39
C SER A 219 -0.41 6.93 -27.51
N SER A 220 0.78 7.51 -27.71
CA SER A 220 1.17 8.72 -26.96
C SER A 220 0.22 9.90 -27.25
N GLN A 221 -0.25 10.04 -28.50
CA GLN A 221 -1.23 11.07 -28.87
C GLN A 221 -2.56 10.88 -28.12
N GLU A 222 -3.04 9.64 -28.00
CA GLU A 222 -4.28 9.37 -27.26
C GLU A 222 -4.10 9.59 -25.76
N LEU A 223 -2.94 9.23 -25.19
CA LEU A 223 -2.61 9.55 -23.81
C LEU A 223 -2.63 11.07 -23.56
N GLN A 224 -2.04 11.87 -24.46
CA GLN A 224 -2.07 13.34 -24.35
C GLN A 224 -3.49 13.90 -24.40
N ARG A 225 -4.34 13.36 -25.28
CA ARG A 225 -5.76 13.73 -25.38
C ARG A 225 -6.50 13.40 -24.09
N LEU A 226 -6.33 12.20 -23.55
CA LEU A 226 -6.97 11.75 -22.32
C LEU A 226 -6.44 12.51 -21.09
N TYR A 227 -5.15 12.84 -21.05
CA TYR A 227 -4.56 13.65 -19.99
C TYR A 227 -5.15 15.07 -19.98
N SER A 228 -5.35 15.68 -21.14
CA SER A 228 -5.97 17.01 -21.22
C SER A 228 -7.40 17.01 -20.67
N ARG A 229 -8.11 15.87 -20.79
CA ARG A 229 -9.49 15.72 -20.31
C ARG A 229 -9.59 15.31 -18.84
N TRP A 230 -8.80 14.32 -18.43
CA TRP A 230 -8.92 13.67 -17.12
C TRP A 230 -7.78 14.02 -16.16
N GLY A 231 -6.75 14.72 -16.62
CA GLY A 231 -5.53 15.00 -15.87
C GLY A 231 -4.71 13.73 -15.58
N GLY A 232 -3.86 13.84 -14.56
CA GLY A 232 -2.95 12.78 -14.11
C GLY A 232 -3.59 11.60 -13.37
N ARG A 233 -4.65 11.00 -13.92
CA ARG A 233 -5.36 9.87 -13.30
C ARG A 233 -5.18 8.60 -14.16
N PRO A 234 -4.18 7.74 -13.87
CA PRO A 234 -3.90 6.51 -14.62
C PRO A 234 -5.12 5.64 -14.88
N ARG A 235 -6.04 5.54 -13.91
CA ARG A 235 -7.29 4.79 -14.10
C ARG A 235 -8.05 5.23 -15.36
N TYR A 236 -8.13 6.53 -15.63
CA TYR A 236 -8.91 7.05 -16.77
C TYR A 236 -8.07 7.20 -18.04
N VAL A 237 -6.78 7.48 -17.91
CA VAL A 237 -5.91 7.75 -19.06
C VAL A 237 -5.13 6.53 -19.55
N LEU A 238 -5.07 5.45 -18.75
CA LEU A 238 -4.43 4.17 -19.09
C LEU A 238 -5.41 3.00 -18.96
N GLU A 239 -5.79 2.64 -17.74
CA GLU A 239 -6.59 1.42 -17.47
C GLU A 239 -7.93 1.40 -18.21
N LYS A 240 -8.66 2.52 -18.18
CA LYS A 240 -9.98 2.68 -18.78
C LYS A 240 -9.96 3.51 -20.06
N ALA A 241 -8.81 3.68 -20.69
CA ALA A 241 -8.70 4.53 -21.87
C ALA A 241 -9.64 4.11 -23.02
N LYS A 242 -9.89 2.80 -23.15
CA LYS A 242 -10.78 2.21 -24.17
C LYS A 242 -12.20 1.92 -23.67
N ASP A 243 -12.50 2.19 -22.40
CA ASP A 243 -13.82 1.97 -21.82
C ASP A 243 -14.74 3.15 -22.17
N VAL A 244 -15.59 2.97 -23.18
CA VAL A 244 -16.52 4.00 -23.66
C VAL A 244 -17.36 4.59 -22.54
N THR A 245 -17.78 3.78 -21.56
CA THR A 245 -18.63 4.24 -20.45
C THR A 245 -17.84 5.11 -19.49
N ALA A 246 -16.62 4.69 -19.13
CA ALA A 246 -15.74 5.50 -18.29
C ALA A 246 -15.22 6.78 -18.99
N GLN A 247 -15.24 6.77 -20.32
CA GLN A 247 -14.90 7.91 -21.17
C GLN A 247 -16.11 8.76 -21.57
N ALA A 248 -17.33 8.40 -21.20
CA ALA A 248 -18.50 9.25 -21.39
C ALA A 248 -18.50 10.33 -20.30
N SER A 249 -18.49 11.60 -20.68
CA SER A 249 -18.67 12.74 -19.76
C SER A 249 -19.93 13.47 -20.16
#